data_AF-A0A7C4T0H5-F1
#
_entry.id   AF-A0A7C4T0H5-F1
#
_cell.length_a   1.000
_cell.length_b   1.000
_cell.length_c   1.000
_cell.angle_alpha   90.00
_cell.angle_beta   90.00
_cell.angle_gamma   90.00
#
_symmetry.space_group_name_H-M   'P 1'
#
loop_
_entity.id
_entity.type
_entity.pdbx_description
1 polymer ?
#
loop_
_entity_poly.entity_id
_entity_poly.type
_entity_poly.pdbx_seq_one_letter_code
_entity_poly.pdbx_strand_id
1 'polypeptide(L)' 'MTCNSEQYENVCKGEFAELHKKLDGLDEAIRGNGKPGIQLRLDRLEQEKLTRSKVTWFLVGIAASVGGAVLTSLIMGWL' A
#
# COMPACT_ATOMS: atom_id res chain seq x y z
N MET A 1 27.94 -35.03 -14.36
CA MET A 1 29.02 -34.06 -14.65
C MET A 1 29.62 -33.63 -13.32
N THR A 2 30.64 -34.34 -12.84
CA THR A 2 31.31 -34.03 -11.57
C THR A 2 32.35 -32.96 -11.86
N CYS A 3 32.10 -31.71 -11.47
CA CYS A 3 33.13 -30.67 -11.57
C CYS A 3 34.24 -30.99 -10.58
N ASN A 4 35.49 -30.92 -11.05
CA ASN A 4 36.66 -30.99 -10.19
C ASN A 4 36.58 -29.81 -9.19
N SER A 5 36.65 -30.08 -7.89
CA SER A 5 36.42 -29.07 -6.84
C SER A 5 37.35 -27.85 -6.96
N GLU A 6 38.57 -28.05 -7.45
CA GLU A 6 39.52 -26.97 -7.73
C GLU A 6 39.10 -26.05 -8.89
N GLN A 7 38.45 -26.59 -9.93
CA GLN A 7 37.92 -25.77 -11.03
C GLN A 7 36.71 -24.94 -10.56
N TYR A 8 35.89 -25.51 -9.68
CA TYR A 8 34.77 -24.79 -9.10
C TYR A 8 35.27 -23.58 -8.30
N GLU A 9 36.22 -23.78 -7.39
CA GLU A 9 36.72 -22.71 -6.52
C GLU A 9 37.50 -21.63 -7.27
N ASN A 10 38.35 -22.01 -8.24
CA ASN A 10 39.26 -21.06 -8.89
C ASN A 10 38.67 -20.34 -10.10
N VAL A 11 37.66 -20.93 -10.76
CA VAL A 11 37.14 -20.41 -12.03
C VAL A 11 35.64 -20.15 -11.94
N CYS A 12 34.85 -21.15 -11.56
CA CYS A 12 33.40 -21.05 -11.66
C CYS A 12 32.78 -20.15 -10.59
N LYS A 13 33.33 -20.13 -9.37
CA LYS A 13 32.74 -19.42 -8.22
C LYS A 13 32.59 -17.91 -8.44
N GLY A 14 33.59 -17.27 -9.06
CA GLY A 14 33.52 -15.84 -9.39
C GLY A 14 32.48 -15.53 -10.46
N GLU A 15 32.49 -16.32 -11.54
CA GLU A 15 31.54 -16.20 -12.65
C GLU A 15 30.10 -16.42 -12.20
N PHE A 16 29.85 -17.40 -11.32
CA PHE A 16 28.53 -17.62 -10.73
C PHE A 16 28.10 -16.48 -9.82
N ALA A 17 29.01 -15.90 -9.04
CA ALA A 17 28.69 -14.74 -8.21
C ALA A 17 28.30 -13.52 -9.06
N GLU A 18 28.97 -13.31 -10.20
CA GLU A 18 28.64 -12.24 -11.14
C GLU A 18 27.29 -12.48 -11.84
N LEU A 19 27.02 -13.74 -12.23
CA LEU A 19 25.73 -14.15 -12.78
C LEU A 19 24.58 -13.93 -11.79
N HIS A 20 24.75 -14.33 -10.53
CA HIS A 20 23.75 -14.12 -9.49
C HIS A 20 23.49 -12.63 -9.26
N LYS A 21 24.54 -11.81 -9.16
CA LYS A 21 24.41 -10.37 -9.00
C LYS A 21 23.64 -9.71 -10.16
N LYS A 22 23.87 -10.19 -11.39
CA LYS A 22 23.14 -9.71 -12.57
C LYS A 22 21.67 -10.16 -12.55
N LEU A 23 21.41 -11.40 -12.11
CA LEU A 23 20.05 -11.93 -11.96
C LEU A 23 19.27 -11.16 -10.89
N ASP A 24 19.91 -10.83 -9.77
CA ASP A 24 19.31 -10.04 -8.69
C ASP A 24 18.98 -8.62 -9.17
N GLY A 25 19.88 -8.02 -9.96
CA GLY A 25 19.62 -6.72 -10.59
C GLY A 25 18.47 -6.75 -11.60
N LEU A 26 18.31 -7.86 -12.34
CA LEU A 26 17.18 -8.07 -13.22
C LEU A 26 15.89 -8.33 -12.44
N ASP A 27 15.91 -9.12 -11.37
CA ASP A 27 14.73 -9.34 -10.52
C ASP A 27 14.29 -8.03 -9.87
N GLU A 28 15.23 -7.21 -9.40
CA GLU A 28 14.95 -5.89 -8.83
C GLU A 28 14.40 -4.92 -9.89
N ALA A 29 14.95 -4.92 -11.11
CA ALA A 29 14.47 -4.10 -12.21
C ALA A 29 13.10 -4.54 -12.74
N ILE A 30 12.84 -5.86 -12.82
CA ILE A 30 11.57 -6.45 -13.25
C ILE A 30 10.50 -6.26 -12.18
N ARG A 31 10.85 -6.43 -10.90
CA ARG A 31 9.97 -6.09 -9.77
C ARG A 31 9.69 -4.60 -9.70
N GLY A 32 10.58 -3.79 -10.27
CA GLY A 32 10.41 -2.35 -10.41
C GLY A 32 10.70 -1.62 -9.11
N ASN A 33 11.95 -1.14 -8.96
CA ASN A 33 12.30 -0.09 -7.99
C ASN A 33 11.86 -0.39 -6.54
N GLY A 34 12.00 -1.63 -6.06
CA GLY A 34 11.84 -2.04 -4.66
C GLY A 34 10.49 -1.75 -3.98
N LYS A 35 9.50 -1.20 -4.70
CA LYS A 35 8.18 -0.80 -4.21
C LYS A 35 7.14 -1.11 -5.30
N PRO A 36 6.82 -2.41 -5.49
CA PRO A 36 6.22 -2.91 -6.72
C PRO A 36 4.70 -2.69 -6.72
N GLY A 37 4.22 -1.44 -6.82
CA GLY A 37 2.81 -1.10 -7.05
C GLY A 37 1.81 -1.43 -5.94
N ILE A 38 2.02 -2.46 -5.13
CA ILE A 38 1.15 -2.86 -4.02
C ILE A 38 1.18 -1.80 -2.94
N GLN A 39 2.34 -1.28 -2.56
CA GLN A 39 2.41 -0.20 -1.56
C GLN A 39 1.73 1.07 -2.08
N LEU A 40 1.92 1.43 -3.36
CA LEU A 40 1.23 2.58 -3.96
C LEU A 40 -0.29 2.40 -4.03
N ARG A 41 -0.76 1.18 -4.33
CA ARG A 41 -2.19 0.85 -4.33
C ARG A 41 -2.75 0.78 -2.91
N LEU A 42 -1.99 0.24 -1.97
CA LEU A 42 -2.36 0.16 -0.55
C LEU A 42 -2.46 1.55 0.06
N ASP A 43 -1.49 2.42 -0.23
CA ASP A 43 -1.48 3.82 0.25
C ASP A 43 -2.68 4.60 -0.31
N ARG A 44 -3.02 4.42 -1.59
CA ARG A 44 -4.27 4.97 -2.16
C ARG A 44 -5.52 4.42 -1.46
N LEU A 45 -5.59 3.11 -1.20
CA LEU A 45 -6.73 2.49 -0.50
C LEU A 45 -6.83 2.97 0.96
N GLU A 46 -5.70 3.20 1.62
CA GLU A 46 -5.66 3.71 2.99
C GLU A 46 -6.11 5.18 3.05
N GLN A 47 -5.66 5.99 2.09
CA GLN A 47 -6.13 7.36 1.91
C GLN A 47 -7.63 7.45 1.60
N GLU A 48 -8.17 6.56 0.77
CA GLU A 48 -9.61 6.49 0.50
C GLU A 48 -10.42 6.16 1.76
N LYS A 49 -9.94 5.24 2.62
CA LYS A 49 -10.61 4.91 3.89
C LYS A 49 -10.62 6.10 4.86
N LEU A 50 -9.48 6.78 5.01
CA LEU A 50 -9.37 7.96 5.86
C LEU A 50 -10.30 9.07 5.39
N THR A 51 -10.39 9.28 4.08
CA THR A 51 -11.25 10.30 3.48
C THR A 51 -12.73 9.95 3.67
N ARG A 52 -13.12 8.69 3.39
CA ARG A 52 -14.51 8.22 3.61
C ARG A 52 -14.94 8.35 5.06
N SER A 53 -14.08 8.01 6.02
CA SER A 53 -14.40 8.15 7.45
C SER A 53 -14.71 9.60 7.83
N LYS A 54 -13.89 10.55 7.37
CA LYS A 54 -14.12 11.99 7.60
C LYS A 54 -15.44 12.46 6.99
N VAL A 55 -15.74 12.05 5.76
CA VAL A 55 -17.01 12.41 5.09
C VAL A 55 -18.21 11.82 5.82
N THR A 56 -18.13 10.56 6.26
CA THR A 56 -19.21 9.93 7.04
C THR A 56 -19.49 10.72 8.33
N TRP A 57 -18.45 11.08 9.09
CA TRP A 57 -18.62 11.88 10.29
C TRP A 57 -19.20 13.27 10.01
N PHE A 58 -18.82 13.89 8.89
CA PHE A 58 -19.37 15.18 8.47
C PHE A 58 -20.87 15.08 8.14
N LEU A 59 -21.29 14.04 7.42
CA LEU A 59 -22.69 13.78 7.10
C LEU A 59 -23.53 13.49 8.35
N VAL A 60 -22.99 12.73 9.30
CA VAL A 60 -23.64 12.47 10.59
C VAL A 60 -23.84 13.79 11.36
N GLY A 61 -22.83 14.67 11.38
CA GLY A 61 -22.93 15.98 12.01
C GLY A 61 -24.04 16.83 11.39
N ILE A 62 -24.12 16.89 10.06
CA ILE A 62 -25.19 17.62 9.35
C ILE A 62 -26.56 17.04 9.71
N ALA A 63 -26.73 15.72 9.62
CA ALA A 63 -27.99 15.06 9.92
C ALA A 63 -28.45 15.32 11.36
N ALA A 64 -27.51 15.28 12.32
CA ALA A 64 -27.79 15.59 13.72
C ALA A 64 -28.20 17.06 13.91
N SER A 65 -27.52 18.01 13.28
CA SER A 65 -27.86 19.43 13.37
C SER A 65 -29.24 19.73 12.78
N VAL A 66 -29.56 19.18 11.60
CA VAL A 66 -30.87 19.36 10.97
C VAL A 66 -31.96 18.70 11.80
N GLY A 67 -31.75 17.46 12.26
CA GLY A 67 -32.71 16.75 13.11
C GLY A 67 -32.98 17.49 14.42
N GLY A 68 -31.92 18.04 15.05
CA GLY A 68 -32.04 18.88 16.23
C GLY A 68 -32.85 20.14 15.98
N ALA A 69 -32.59 20.87 14.89
CA ALA A 69 -33.34 22.08 14.54
C ALA A 69 -34.83 21.79 14.25
N VAL A 70 -35.14 20.67 13.60
CA VAL A 70 -36.53 20.26 13.36
C VAL A 70 -37.21 19.92 14.69
N LEU A 71 -36.57 19.14 15.55
CA LEU A 71 -37.13 18.78 16.87
C LEU A 71 -37.40 20.02 17.73
N THR A 72 -36.47 20.97 17.80
CA THR A 72 -36.68 22.21 18.56
C THR A 72 -37.82 23.04 17.98
N SER A 73 -37.93 23.13 16.66
CA SER A 73 -39.04 23.84 16.01
C SER A 73 -40.40 23.21 16.30
N LEU A 74 -40.48 21.87 16.35
CA LEU A 74 -41.71 21.16 16.69
C LEU A 74 -42.11 21.34 18.15
N ILE A 75 -41.14 21.29 19.08
CA ILE A 75 -41.39 21.51 20.50
C ILE A 75 -41.84 22.96 20.76
N MET A 76 -41.14 23.95 20.19
CA MET A 76 -41.47 25.36 20.36
C MET A 76 -42.74 25.77 19.61
N GLY A 77 -43.13 25.05 18.55
CA GLY A 77 -44.40 25.27 17.86
C GLY A 77 -45.60 24.60 18.54
N TRP A 78 -45.36 23.63 19.43
CA TRP A 78 -46.39 22.99 20.26
C TRP A 78 -46.62 23.69 21.61
N LEU A 79 -45.64 24.47 22.08
CA LEU A 79 -45.68 25.22 23.34
C LEU A 79 -46.29 26.62 23.13
#